data_AF-A0A2T9Y8L2-F1
#
_entry.id   AF-A0A2T9Y8L2-F1
#
_cell.length_a   1.000
_cell.length_b   1.000
_cell.length_c   1.000
_cell.angle_alpha   90.00
_cell.angle_beta   90.00
_cell.angle_gamma   90.00
#
_symmetry.space_group_name_H-M   'P 1'
#
loop_
_entity.id
_entity.type
_entity.pdbx_description
1 polymer ?
#
loop_
_entity_poly.entity_id
_entity_poly.type
_entity_poly.pdbx_seq_one_letter_code
_entity_poly.pdbx_strand_id
1 'polypeptide(L)'
;MDESSSRSPRSIITSLVVAVLLTISAIDLFVLKSTLSVFHGIFFLLNIALILFSEFFPSDIFEKSTGFLYSNIGKGIYCILLGMLLLGWNTLNTVIGVMTIVAGVVIIVLGFTALSIYPN
;
A
#
# COMPACT_ATOMS: atom_id res chain seq x y z
N MET A 1 -6.00 -0.59 -28.80
CA MET A 1 -4.86 -0.44 -27.89
C MET A 1 -5.37 -0.88 -26.54
N ASP A 2 -5.36 -2.19 -26.32
CA ASP A 2 -5.81 -2.82 -25.08
C ASP A 2 -4.62 -2.93 -24.12
N GLU A 3 -4.35 -1.85 -23.38
CA GLU A 3 -3.45 -1.86 -22.22
C GLU A 3 -4.15 -2.40 -20.95
N SER A 4 -5.29 -3.08 -21.09
CA SER A 4 -6.03 -3.67 -19.97
C SER A 4 -5.44 -4.98 -19.44
N SER A 5 -4.39 -5.53 -20.06
CA SER A 5 -3.96 -6.90 -19.82
C SER A 5 -2.46 -7.03 -19.54
N SER A 6 -2.06 -6.74 -18.30
CA SER A 6 -1.15 -7.62 -17.52
C SER A 6 -0.78 -6.97 -16.19
N ARG A 7 -1.78 -6.68 -15.34
CA ARG A 7 -1.46 -6.55 -13.91
C ARG A 7 -0.91 -7.89 -13.45
N SER A 8 0.37 -7.91 -13.08
CA SER A 8 0.94 -9.15 -12.58
C SER A 8 0.14 -9.56 -11.34
N PRO A 9 -0.33 -10.82 -11.24
CA PRO A 9 -1.05 -11.32 -10.07
C PRO A 9 -0.31 -11.03 -8.76
N ARG A 10 1.01 -10.89 -8.83
CA ARG A 10 1.91 -10.57 -7.72
C ARG A 10 1.66 -9.17 -7.13
N SER A 11 1.31 -8.17 -7.95
CA SER A 11 0.96 -6.81 -7.48
C SER A 11 -0.30 -6.87 -6.60
N ILE A 12 -1.35 -7.52 -7.12
CA ILE A 12 -2.64 -7.65 -6.44
C ILE A 12 -2.46 -8.38 -5.10
N ILE A 13 -1.72 -9.49 -5.10
CA ILE A 13 -1.44 -10.25 -3.87
C ILE A 13 -0.68 -9.39 -2.85
N THR A 14 0.32 -8.62 -3.28
CA THR A 14 1.11 -7.78 -2.36
C THR A 14 0.26 -6.68 -1.74
N SER A 15 -0.55 -5.98 -2.56
CA SER A 15 -1.49 -4.95 -2.09
C SER A 15 -2.51 -5.53 -1.12
N LEU A 16 -3.00 -6.75 -1.37
CA LEU A 16 -3.95 -7.44 -0.48
C LEU A 16 -3.30 -7.84 0.85
N VAL A 17 -2.07 -8.34 0.83
CA VAL A 17 -1.30 -8.66 2.04
C VAL A 17 -1.07 -7.40 2.88
N VAL A 18 -0.66 -6.28 2.24
CA VAL A 18 -0.50 -4.99 2.91
C VAL A 18 -1.84 -4.53 3.50
N ALA A 19 -2.94 -4.62 2.77
CA ALA A 19 -4.27 -4.25 3.26
C ALA A 19 -4.68 -5.06 4.51
N VAL A 20 -4.45 -6.38 4.52
CA VAL A 20 -4.76 -7.25 5.66
C VAL A 20 -3.90 -6.88 6.87
N LEU A 21 -2.60 -6.69 6.67
CA LEU A 21 -1.68 -6.27 7.72
C LEU A 21 -2.08 -4.92 8.33
N LEU A 22 -2.39 -3.92 7.50
CA LEU A 22 -2.87 -2.62 7.96
C LEU A 22 -4.21 -2.72 8.69
N THR A 23 -5.09 -3.64 8.29
CA THR A 23 -6.38 -3.86 8.97
C THR A 23 -6.17 -4.37 10.39
N ILE A 24 -5.24 -5.31 10.58
CA ILE A 24 -4.87 -5.83 11.91
C ILE A 24 -4.34 -4.69 12.78
N SER A 25 -3.45 -3.85 12.24
CA SER A 25 -2.94 -2.67 12.96
C SER A 25 -4.04 -1.66 13.31
N ALA A 26 -4.99 -1.42 12.40
CA ALA A 26 -6.11 -0.51 12.66
C ALA A 26 -6.97 -1.01 13.82
N ILE A 27 -7.26 -2.32 13.87
CA ILE A 27 -8.01 -2.94 14.97
C ILE A 27 -7.23 -2.79 16.29
N ASP A 28 -5.91 -3.04 16.31
CA ASP A 28 -5.06 -2.85 17.50
C ASP A 28 -5.12 -1.39 18.01
N LEU A 29 -5.06 -0.42 17.09
CA LEU A 29 -5.19 1.01 17.42
C LEU A 29 -6.57 1.39 17.99
N PHE A 30 -7.65 0.72 17.57
CA PHE A 30 -8.97 0.91 18.20
C PHE A 30 -9.03 0.32 19.61
N VAL A 31 -8.33 -0.78 19.87
CA VAL A 31 -8.30 -1.44 21.19
C VAL A 31 -7.54 -0.61 22.23
N LEU A 32 -6.57 0.21 21.81
CA LEU A 32 -5.84 1.15 22.69
C LEU A 32 -6.71 2.24 23.35
N LYS A 33 -7.97 2.41 22.93
CA LYS A 33 -8.99 3.33 23.51
C LYS A 33 -8.55 4.80 23.69
N SER A 34 -7.49 5.24 23.02
CA SER A 34 -7.07 6.64 23.00
C SER A 34 -7.79 7.36 21.86
N THR A 35 -8.24 8.60 22.07
CA THR A 35 -8.84 9.41 21.00
C THR A 35 -7.88 9.57 19.82
N LEU A 36 -6.59 9.73 20.08
CA LEU A 36 -5.55 9.82 19.05
C LEU A 36 -5.42 8.52 18.25
N SER A 37 -5.51 7.36 18.91
CA SER A 37 -5.40 6.05 18.24
C SER A 37 -6.62 5.72 17.38
N VAL A 38 -7.81 6.18 17.79
CA VAL A 38 -9.05 6.07 16.99
C VAL A 38 -8.94 6.88 15.69
N PHE A 39 -8.45 8.12 15.74
CA PHE A 39 -8.23 8.92 14.52
C PHE A 39 -7.23 8.27 13.56
N HIS A 40 -6.13 7.72 14.09
CA HIS A 40 -5.16 6.99 13.27
C HIS A 40 -5.77 5.71 12.69
N GLY A 41 -6.56 4.94 13.46
CA GLY A 41 -7.26 3.76 12.97
C GLY A 41 -8.22 4.06 11.80
N ILE A 42 -9.00 5.15 11.91
CA ILE A 42 -9.87 5.61 10.82
C ILE A 42 -9.05 6.03 9.60
N PHE A 43 -7.95 6.75 9.82
CA PHE A 43 -7.04 7.13 8.74
C PHE A 43 -6.48 5.89 8.02
N PHE A 44 -6.02 4.87 8.75
CA PHE A 44 -5.56 3.62 8.15
C PHE A 44 -6.65 2.91 7.35
N LEU A 45 -7.88 2.81 7.87
CA LEU A 45 -9.01 2.24 7.14
C LEU A 45 -9.28 2.96 5.81
N LEU A 46 -9.18 4.29 5.78
CA LEU A 46 -9.35 5.07 4.57
C LEU A 46 -8.23 4.81 3.55
N ASN A 47 -6.98 4.68 4.00
CA ASN A 47 -5.85 4.33 3.13
C ASN A 47 -5.96 2.88 2.62
N ILE A 48 -6.45 1.93 3.43
CA ILE A 48 -6.73 0.55 2.99
C ILE A 48 -7.79 0.56 1.88
N ALA A 49 -8.89 1.30 2.08
CA ALA A 49 -9.93 1.44 1.09
C ALA A 49 -9.39 2.06 -0.21
N LEU A 50 -8.50 3.06 -0.11
CA LEU A 50 -7.84 3.67 -1.27
C LEU A 50 -6.97 2.66 -2.03
N ILE A 51 -6.15 1.87 -1.33
CA ILE A 51 -5.29 0.84 -1.94
C ILE A 51 -6.14 -0.17 -2.69
N LEU A 52 -7.16 -0.73 -2.04
CA LEU A 52 -8.06 -1.71 -2.64
C LEU A 52 -8.83 -1.09 -3.81
N PHE A 53 -9.34 0.13 -3.66
CA PHE A 53 -10.04 0.83 -4.73
C PHE A 53 -9.13 1.05 -5.94
N SER A 54 -7.88 1.45 -5.74
CA SER A 54 -6.91 1.62 -6.84
C SER A 54 -6.61 0.31 -7.59
N GLU A 55 -6.66 -0.82 -6.88
CA GLU A 55 -6.34 -2.14 -7.44
C GLU A 55 -7.54 -2.77 -8.15
N PHE A 56 -8.77 -2.62 -7.61
CA PHE A 56 -10.00 -3.20 -8.15
C PHE A 56 -10.76 -2.28 -9.12
N PHE A 57 -10.60 -0.97 -9.03
CA PHE A 57 -11.24 0.01 -9.90
C PHE A 57 -10.20 0.85 -10.64
N PRO A 58 -9.52 0.28 -11.66
CA PRO A 58 -8.90 1.11 -12.69
C PRO A 58 -9.98 1.93 -13.36
N SER A 59 -10.02 3.22 -13.07
CA SER A 59 -10.65 4.16 -13.99
C SER A 59 -9.56 5.01 -14.60
N ASP A 60 -9.60 5.19 -15.91
CA ASP A 60 -8.66 6.02 -16.68
C ASP A 60 -8.58 7.45 -16.12
N ILE A 61 -9.63 7.89 -15.44
CA ILE A 61 -9.74 9.18 -14.74
C ILE A 61 -8.85 9.21 -13.48
N PHE A 62 -8.82 8.11 -12.72
CA PHE A 62 -7.97 7.98 -11.54
C PHE A 62 -6.50 7.83 -11.93
N GLU A 63 -6.19 7.07 -12.98
CA GLU A 63 -4.83 6.95 -13.53
C GLU A 63 -4.28 8.31 -13.97
N LYS A 64 -5.08 9.11 -14.69
CA LYS A 64 -4.67 10.47 -15.10
C LYS A 64 -4.51 11.42 -13.91
N SER A 65 -5.34 11.30 -12.88
CA SER A 65 -5.30 12.23 -11.74
C SER A 65 -4.31 11.84 -10.66
N THR A 66 -3.94 10.55 -10.54
CA THR A 66 -3.06 10.01 -9.48
C THR A 66 -1.89 9.22 -10.07
N GLY A 67 -1.42 9.58 -11.27
CA GLY A 67 -0.44 8.82 -12.05
C GLY A 67 0.83 8.38 -11.30
N PHE A 68 1.26 9.13 -10.28
CA PHE A 68 2.35 8.72 -9.40
C PHE A 68 1.99 7.49 -8.55
N LEU A 69 0.82 7.48 -7.91
CA LEU A 69 0.30 6.38 -7.08
C LEU A 69 -0.03 5.13 -7.89
N TYR A 70 -0.15 5.26 -9.21
CA TYR A 70 -0.31 4.12 -10.12
C TYR A 70 1.00 3.46 -10.52
N SER A 71 2.10 4.22 -10.54
CA SER A 71 3.42 3.66 -10.79
C SER A 71 3.84 2.72 -9.65
N ASN A 72 4.52 1.62 -10.00
CA ASN A 72 5.13 0.72 -9.01
C ASN A 72 6.02 1.48 -8.01
N ILE A 73 6.71 2.53 -8.48
CA ILE A 73 7.53 3.39 -7.62
C ILE A 73 6.67 4.14 -6.61
N GLY A 74 5.58 4.77 -7.04
CA GLY A 74 4.72 5.53 -6.13
C GLY A 74 3.92 4.64 -5.18
N LYS A 75 3.43 3.48 -5.63
CA LYS A 75 2.83 2.47 -4.74
C LYS A 75 3.81 2.02 -3.65
N GLY A 76 5.06 1.77 -4.04
CA GLY A 76 6.10 1.37 -3.11
C GLY A 76 6.44 2.46 -2.09
N ILE A 77 6.62 3.71 -2.54
CA ILE A 77 6.85 4.86 -1.65
C ILE A 77 5.68 5.07 -0.69
N TYR A 78 4.45 4.94 -1.19
CA TYR A 78 3.25 5.08 -0.38
C TYR A 78 3.16 3.98 0.71
N CYS A 79 3.49 2.73 0.38
CA CYS A 79 3.60 1.64 1.35
C CYS A 79 4.67 1.93 2.41
N ILE A 80 5.83 2.47 2.02
CA ILE A 80 6.89 2.86 2.96
C ILE A 80 6.41 3.95 3.92
N LEU A 81 5.72 4.98 3.40
CA LEU A 81 5.16 6.06 4.22
C LEU A 81 4.13 5.52 5.24
N LEU A 82 3.21 4.65 4.80
CA LEU A 82 2.24 4.00 5.67
C LEU A 82 2.92 3.12 6.74
N GLY A 83 3.95 2.38 6.37
CA GLY A 83 4.71 1.57 7.30
C GLY A 83 5.50 2.39 8.31
N MET A 84 6.04 3.55 7.92
CA MET A 84 6.69 4.48 8.84
C MET A 84 5.70 5.08 9.85
N LEU A 85 4.45 5.35 9.44
CA LEU A 85 3.41 5.87 10.33
C LEU A 85 3.03 4.89 11.46
N LEU A 86 3.26 3.60 11.24
CA LEU A 86 3.02 2.54 12.22
C LEU A 86 4.17 2.35 13.22
N LEU A 87 5.34 2.95 12.96
CA LEU A 87 6.48 2.87 13.87
C LEU A 87 6.23 3.73 15.11
N GLY A 88 6.53 3.18 16.29
CA GLY A 88 6.51 3.94 17.55
C GLY A 88 5.20 3.87 18.36
N TRP A 89 4.20 3.09 17.90
CA TRP A 89 2.97 2.87 18.68
C TRP A 89 3.11 1.69 19.64
N ASN A 90 3.02 0.47 19.10
CA ASN A 90 3.15 -0.79 19.83
C ASN A 90 4.16 -1.68 19.13
N THR A 91 4.70 -2.67 19.82
CA THR A 91 5.61 -3.68 19.22
C THR A 91 4.95 -4.38 18.03
N LEU A 92 3.66 -4.72 18.13
CA LEU A 92 2.89 -5.35 17.04
C LEU A 92 2.78 -4.43 15.82
N ASN A 93 2.35 -3.18 16.01
CA ASN A 93 2.26 -2.20 14.94
C ASN A 93 3.63 -1.89 14.33
N THR A 94 4.69 -1.93 15.13
CA THR A 94 6.07 -1.74 14.65
C THR A 94 6.49 -2.89 13.73
N VAL A 95 6.21 -4.15 14.10
CA VAL A 95 6.48 -5.31 13.24
C VAL A 95 5.69 -5.21 11.93
N ILE A 96 4.41 -4.85 12.01
CA ILE A 96 3.57 -4.66 10.82
C ILE A 96 4.09 -3.51 9.95
N GLY A 97 4.50 -2.41 10.57
CA GLY A 97 5.11 -1.27 9.89
C GLY A 97 6.36 -1.68 9.11
N VAL A 98 7.28 -2.40 9.75
CA VAL A 98 8.49 -2.93 9.09
C VAL A 98 8.15 -3.86 7.92
N MET A 99 7.20 -4.79 8.10
CA MET A 99 6.76 -5.67 7.01
C MET A 99 6.18 -4.89 5.82
N THR A 100 5.43 -3.81 6.10
CA THR A 100 4.84 -2.94 5.08
C THR A 100 5.92 -2.12 4.34
N ILE A 101 6.95 -1.65 5.05
CA ILE A 101 8.11 -0.99 4.45
C ILE A 101 8.85 -1.95 3.51
N VAL A 102 9.12 -3.18 3.97
CA VAL A 102 9.80 -4.21 3.16
C VAL A 102 8.99 -4.51 1.91
N ALA A 103 7.67 -4.68 2.02
CA ALA A 103 6.79 -4.86 0.87
C ALA A 103 6.88 -3.67 -0.11
N GLY A 104 6.87 -2.44 0.40
CA GLY A 104 7.06 -1.23 -0.41
C GLY A 104 8.37 -1.22 -1.18
N VAL A 105 9.49 -1.55 -0.51
CA VAL A 105 10.82 -1.65 -1.16
C VAL A 105 10.82 -2.72 -2.24
N VAL A 106 10.24 -3.90 -1.98
CA VAL A 106 10.12 -4.98 -2.97
C VAL A 106 9.35 -4.52 -4.21
N ILE A 107 8.25 -3.79 -4.03
CA ILE A 107 7.47 -3.24 -5.16
C ILE A 107 8.32 -2.29 -6.00
N ILE A 108 9.11 -1.40 -5.37
CA ILE A 108 10.00 -0.48 -6.08
C ILE A 108 11.05 -1.25 -6.89
N VAL A 109 11.75 -2.21 -6.25
CA VAL A 109 12.81 -3.01 -6.89
C VAL A 109 12.26 -3.79 -8.08
N LEU A 110 11.11 -4.44 -7.92
CA LEU A 110 10.44 -5.14 -9.01
C LEU A 110 10.01 -4.18 -10.13
N GLY A 111 9.56 -2.97 -9.77
CA GLY A 111 9.24 -1.90 -10.71
C GLY A 111 10.41 -1.50 -11.59
N PHE A 112 11.61 -1.35 -11.02
CA PHE A 112 12.83 -1.07 -11.78
C PHE A 112 13.31 -2.26 -12.61
N THR A 113 13.19 -3.48 -12.06
CA THR A 113 13.66 -4.69 -12.75
C THR A 113 12.82 -4.97 -14.01
N ALA A 114 11.50 -4.78 -13.94
CA ALA A 114 10.62 -4.90 -15.10
C ALA A 114 10.96 -3.90 -16.23
N LEU A 115 11.35 -2.68 -15.85
CA LEU A 115 11.78 -1.63 -16.79
C LEU A 115 13.14 -1.93 -17.44
N SER A 116 14.00 -2.73 -16.78
CA SER A 116 15.33 -3.10 -17.30
C SER A 116 15.32 -4.27 -18.29
N ILE A 117 14.30 -5.14 -18.24
CA ILE A 117 14.23 -6.35 -19.06
C ILE A 117 13.55 -6.10 -20.41
N TYR A 118 12.69 -5.09 -20.51
CA TYR A 118 12.11 -4.61 -21.76
C TYR A 118 12.52 -3.15 -22.00
N PRO A 119 13.77 -2.88 -22.41
CA PRO A 119 14.10 -1.58 -22.98
C PRO A 119 13.30 -1.41 -24.29
N ASN A 120 12.60 -0.27 -24.40
CA ASN A 120 11.83 0.14 -25.59
C ASN A 120 12.52 -0.18 -26.92
#